data_AF-A0A7C4LNQ0-F1
#
_entry.id   AF-A0A7C4LNQ0-F1
#
_cell.length_a   1.000
_cell.length_b   1.000
_cell.length_c   1.000
_cell.angle_alpha   90.00
_cell.angle_beta   90.00
_cell.angle_gamma   90.00
#
_symmetry.space_group_name_H-M   'P 1'
#
loop_
_entity.id
_entity.type
_entity.pdbx_description
1 polymer ?
#
loop_
_entity_poly.entity_id
_entity_poly.type
_entity_poly.pdbx_seq_one_letter_code
_entity_poly.pdbx_strand_id
1 'polypeptide(L)'
;MWKKFVEATARHFRFLESEFGFTPKPAKPPFAIYETEKLQVLVYYDASGRHELDLRIRNLSDAPRKTPAIGVTEIILLTDWRAAEKYQSPFPSTEASVEAEVQHLAELVRKYGSAFLKGDEHAFERIDRLRREREKELAPKPPASRFRK
;
A
#
# COMPACT_ATOMS: atom_id res chain seq x y z
N MET A 1 -17.37 -12.97 5.96
CA MET A 1 -16.08 -12.23 5.97
C MET A 1 -15.33 -12.23 4.63
N TRP A 2 -14.65 -13.30 4.19
CA TRP A 2 -13.88 -13.26 2.92
C TRP A 2 -14.73 -12.88 1.69
N LYS A 3 -15.90 -13.52 1.55
CA LYS A 3 -16.86 -13.20 0.46
C LYS A 3 -17.22 -11.71 0.46
N LYS A 4 -17.52 -11.16 1.63
CA LYS A 4 -17.84 -9.75 1.82
C LYS A 4 -16.69 -8.82 1.43
N PHE A 5 -15.46 -9.17 1.82
CA PHE A 5 -14.26 -8.43 1.43
C PHE A 5 -14.08 -8.37 -0.09
N VAL A 6 -14.26 -9.49 -0.79
CA VAL A 6 -14.16 -9.55 -2.27
C VAL A 6 -15.24 -8.69 -2.92
N GLU A 7 -16.49 -8.77 -2.43
CA GLU A 7 -17.60 -7.95 -2.93
C GLU A 7 -17.36 -6.44 -2.71
N ALA A 8 -16.94 -6.05 -1.50
CA ALA A 8 -16.63 -4.67 -1.16
C ALA A 8 -15.48 -4.14 -2.02
N THR A 9 -14.43 -4.95 -2.22
CA THR A 9 -13.27 -4.56 -3.02
C THR A 9 -13.69 -4.37 -4.48
N ALA A 10 -14.42 -5.33 -5.07
CA ALA A 10 -14.91 -5.22 -6.45
C ALA A 10 -15.77 -3.96 -6.67
N ARG A 11 -16.55 -3.56 -5.67
CA ARG A 11 -17.38 -2.35 -5.71
C ARG A 11 -16.55 -1.07 -5.62
N HIS A 12 -15.75 -0.94 -4.57
CA HIS A 12 -15.11 0.32 -4.20
C HIS A 12 -13.81 0.58 -4.96
N PHE A 13 -13.13 -0.47 -5.43
CA PHE A 13 -11.92 -0.35 -6.26
C PHE A 13 -12.20 -0.35 -7.76
N ARG A 14 -13.46 -0.26 -8.20
CA ARG A 14 -13.83 -0.20 -9.62
C ARG A 14 -13.16 0.96 -10.38
N PHE A 15 -12.79 2.02 -9.68
CA PHE A 15 -12.03 3.13 -10.26
C PHE A 15 -10.68 2.69 -10.82
N LEU A 16 -10.05 1.63 -10.30
CA LEU A 16 -8.81 1.08 -10.85
C LEU A 16 -9.02 0.64 -12.31
N GLU A 17 -10.17 0.07 -12.62
CA GLU A 17 -10.53 -0.38 -13.97
C GLU A 17 -10.86 0.83 -14.85
N SER A 18 -11.79 1.69 -14.41
CA SER A 18 -12.33 2.75 -15.25
C SER A 18 -11.39 3.95 -15.44
N GLU A 19 -10.52 4.25 -14.48
CA GLU A 19 -9.64 5.43 -14.51
C GLU A 19 -8.18 5.09 -14.77
N PHE A 20 -7.74 3.87 -14.45
CA PHE A 20 -6.33 3.49 -14.49
C PHE A 20 -6.04 2.25 -15.35
N GLY A 21 -7.06 1.63 -15.95
CA GLY A 21 -6.89 0.51 -16.88
C GLY A 21 -6.43 -0.81 -16.24
N PHE A 22 -6.57 -0.96 -14.93
CA PHE A 22 -6.31 -2.23 -14.26
C PHE A 22 -7.37 -3.27 -14.64
N THR A 23 -6.98 -4.54 -14.64
CA THR A 23 -7.89 -5.67 -14.78
C THR A 23 -7.93 -6.44 -13.45
N PRO A 24 -9.12 -6.76 -12.91
CA PRO A 24 -9.23 -7.60 -11.73
C PRO A 24 -8.77 -9.03 -12.07
N LYS A 25 -8.00 -9.63 -11.17
CA LYS A 25 -7.65 -11.05 -11.23
C LYS A 25 -8.54 -11.86 -10.30
N PRO A 26 -8.66 -13.19 -10.51
CA PRO A 26 -9.36 -14.06 -9.56
C PRO A 26 -8.83 -13.86 -8.14
N ALA A 27 -9.69 -13.41 -7.23
CA ALA A 27 -9.31 -13.17 -5.85
C ALA A 27 -8.95 -14.51 -5.18
N LYS A 28 -7.84 -14.53 -4.44
CA LYS A 28 -7.37 -15.68 -3.68
C LYS A 28 -6.92 -15.22 -2.30
N PRO A 29 -7.46 -15.77 -1.19
CA PRO A 29 -7.02 -15.38 0.14
C PRO A 29 -5.50 -15.37 0.28
N PRO A 30 -4.92 -14.31 0.88
CA PRO A 30 -5.59 -13.19 1.54
C PRO A 30 -5.80 -11.94 0.64
N PHE A 31 -5.71 -12.06 -0.70
CA PHE A 31 -5.67 -10.91 -1.61
C PHE A 31 -6.81 -10.83 -2.62
N ALA A 32 -7.31 -9.61 -2.82
CA ALA A 32 -7.94 -9.20 -4.07
C ALA A 32 -6.90 -8.44 -4.91
N ILE A 33 -6.74 -8.83 -6.17
CA ILE A 33 -5.61 -8.44 -7.00
C ILE A 33 -6.11 -7.72 -8.25
N TYR A 34 -5.49 -6.59 -8.57
CA TYR A 34 -5.71 -5.85 -9.80
C TYR A 34 -4.37 -5.63 -10.49
N GLU A 35 -4.31 -5.80 -11.81
CA GLU A 35 -3.06 -5.68 -12.56
C GLU A 35 -3.21 -4.88 -13.85
N THR A 36 -2.15 -4.16 -14.19
CA THR A 36 -1.83 -3.75 -15.57
C THR A 36 -0.61 -4.54 -16.04
N GLU A 37 -0.09 -4.25 -17.23
CA GLU A 37 1.19 -4.81 -17.69
C GLU A 37 2.36 -4.42 -16.76
N LYS A 38 2.30 -3.24 -16.14
CA LYS A 38 3.42 -2.67 -15.38
C LYS A 38 3.18 -2.63 -13.87
N LEU A 39 1.95 -2.71 -13.42
CA LEU A 39 1.60 -2.49 -12.02
C LEU A 39 0.72 -3.60 -11.47
N GLN A 40 0.86 -3.87 -10.18
CA GLN A 40 -0.03 -4.75 -9.43
C GLN A 40 -0.49 -4.04 -8.15
N VAL A 41 -1.79 -4.02 -7.93
CA VAL A 41 -2.41 -3.58 -6.68
C VAL A 41 -2.91 -4.81 -5.94
N LEU A 42 -2.50 -4.94 -4.68
CA LEU A 42 -2.85 -6.03 -3.77
C LEU A 42 -3.64 -5.45 -2.61
N VAL A 43 -4.95 -5.72 -2.56
CA VAL A 43 -5.76 -5.44 -1.38
C VAL A 43 -5.71 -6.66 -0.48
N TYR A 44 -5.16 -6.51 0.73
CA TYR A 44 -4.93 -7.58 1.68
C TYR A 44 -6.00 -7.59 2.76
N TYR A 45 -6.53 -8.77 3.09
CA TYR A 45 -7.39 -8.93 4.25
C TYR A 45 -7.16 -10.28 4.95
N ASP A 46 -6.76 -10.23 6.22
CA ASP A 46 -6.57 -11.40 7.07
C ASP A 46 -7.89 -11.91 7.66
N ALA A 47 -8.71 -12.56 6.84
CA ALA A 47 -10.02 -13.05 7.27
C ALA A 47 -9.98 -14.11 8.38
N SER A 48 -8.84 -14.78 8.57
CA SER A 48 -8.69 -15.92 9.50
C SER A 48 -7.90 -15.60 10.76
N GLY A 49 -7.13 -14.51 10.77
CA GLY A 49 -6.30 -14.11 11.90
C GLY A 49 -6.81 -12.82 12.56
N ARG A 50 -6.02 -11.75 12.48
CA ARG A 50 -6.29 -10.49 13.23
C ARG A 50 -7.26 -9.56 12.53
N HIS A 51 -7.77 -9.93 11.36
CA HIS A 51 -8.63 -9.08 10.52
C HIS A 51 -7.93 -7.82 9.99
N GLU A 52 -6.61 -7.84 9.87
CA GLU A 52 -5.84 -6.73 9.33
C GLU A 52 -6.21 -6.48 7.86
N LEU A 53 -6.47 -5.22 7.53
CA LEU A 53 -6.78 -4.75 6.18
C LEU A 53 -5.69 -3.74 5.76
N ASP A 54 -5.11 -3.95 4.58
CA ASP A 54 -4.08 -3.07 4.02
C ASP A 54 -4.07 -3.13 2.49
N LEU A 55 -3.32 -2.25 1.84
CA LEU A 55 -3.09 -2.28 0.40
C LEU A 55 -1.64 -2.02 0.04
N ARG A 56 -1.19 -2.72 -0.99
CA ARG A 56 0.15 -2.56 -1.56
C ARG A 56 0.10 -2.34 -3.06
N ILE A 57 0.98 -1.47 -3.55
CA ILE A 57 1.20 -1.23 -4.99
C ILE A 57 2.61 -1.71 -5.36
N ARG A 58 2.73 -2.47 -6.44
CA ARG A 58 4.00 -3.01 -6.94
C ARG A 58 4.22 -2.58 -8.37
N ASN A 59 5.46 -2.22 -8.69
CA ASN A 59 5.93 -2.12 -10.06
C ASN A 59 6.41 -3.51 -10.52
N LEU A 60 5.81 -4.03 -11.58
CA LEU A 60 6.11 -5.33 -12.19
C LEU A 60 7.29 -5.25 -13.16
N SER A 61 7.61 -4.05 -13.67
CA SER A 61 8.75 -3.83 -14.56
C SER A 61 10.10 -4.01 -13.86
N ASP A 62 10.13 -4.01 -12.52
CA ASP A 62 11.35 -4.07 -11.69
C ASP A 62 11.73 -5.48 -11.19
N ALA A 63 11.18 -6.56 -11.78
CA ALA A 63 11.48 -7.92 -11.34
C ALA A 63 12.96 -8.31 -11.60
N PRO A 64 13.68 -8.99 -10.65
CA PRO A 64 13.26 -9.42 -9.32
C PRO A 64 13.92 -8.66 -8.14
N ARG A 65 14.61 -7.52 -8.35
CA ARG A 65 15.59 -7.02 -7.36
C ARG A 65 15.37 -5.65 -6.71
N LYS A 66 14.44 -4.78 -7.15
CA LYS A 66 14.61 -3.35 -6.77
C LYS A 66 13.50 -2.63 -6.02
N THR A 67 12.22 -2.96 -6.18
CA THR A 67 11.20 -2.08 -5.58
C THR A 67 10.27 -2.86 -4.64
N PRO A 68 10.45 -2.75 -3.31
CA PRO A 68 9.50 -3.30 -2.35
C PRO A 68 8.13 -2.68 -2.61
N ALA A 69 7.08 -3.51 -2.49
CA ALA A 69 5.71 -3.05 -2.58
C ALA A 69 5.50 -1.83 -1.67
N ILE A 70 4.78 -0.83 -2.16
CA ILE A 70 4.53 0.42 -1.43
C ILE A 70 3.20 0.29 -0.71
N GLY A 71 3.21 0.46 0.61
CA GLY A 71 2.01 0.42 1.44
C GLY A 71 1.25 1.75 1.45
N VAL A 72 -0.03 1.72 1.86
CA VAL A 72 -0.87 2.94 1.95
C VAL A 72 -0.27 4.01 2.84
N THR A 73 0.30 3.65 4.00
CA THR A 73 0.94 4.60 4.90
C THR A 73 2.06 5.38 4.23
N GLU A 74 2.86 4.71 3.38
CA GLU A 74 3.96 5.36 2.66
C GLU A 74 3.45 6.30 1.56
N ILE A 75 2.38 5.89 0.86
CA ILE A 75 1.70 6.71 -0.14
C ILE A 75 1.16 7.99 0.50
N ILE A 76 0.48 7.88 1.64
CA ILE A 76 -0.05 9.04 2.38
C ILE A 76 1.11 9.91 2.85
N LEU A 77 2.15 9.34 3.44
CA LEU A 77 3.27 10.09 3.98
C LEU A 77 3.99 10.97 2.94
N LEU A 78 4.15 10.50 1.70
CA LEU A 78 4.77 11.29 0.64
C LEU A 78 3.93 12.46 0.13
N THR A 79 2.62 12.44 0.40
CA THR A 79 1.66 13.41 -0.12
C THR A 79 1.16 14.35 0.97
N ASP A 80 0.92 13.82 2.18
CA ASP A 80 0.45 14.54 3.35
C ASP A 80 0.94 13.85 4.64
N TRP A 81 2.03 14.38 5.22
CA TRP A 81 2.62 13.84 6.45
C TRP A 81 1.68 13.90 7.65
N ARG A 82 0.79 14.91 7.73
CA ARG A 82 -0.16 15.05 8.85
C ARG A 82 -1.26 14.02 8.78
N ALA A 83 -1.69 13.67 7.57
CA ALA A 83 -2.63 12.58 7.36
C ALA A 83 -1.97 11.23 7.71
N ALA A 84 -0.69 11.04 7.37
CA ALA A 84 0.03 9.80 7.67
C ALA A 84 0.18 9.54 9.18
N GLU A 85 0.40 10.58 9.99
CA GLU A 85 0.46 10.45 11.45
C GLU A 85 -0.86 9.98 12.08
N LYS A 86 -1.99 10.25 11.42
CA LYS A 86 -3.33 9.89 11.89
C LYS A 86 -3.81 8.54 11.36
N TYR A 87 -3.22 8.07 10.27
CA TYR A 87 -3.62 6.81 9.65
C TYR A 87 -3.12 5.63 10.48
N GLN A 88 -4.03 4.72 10.78
CA GLN A 88 -3.73 3.43 11.41
C GLN A 88 -4.39 2.33 10.57
N SER A 89 -3.66 1.23 10.35
CA SER A 89 -4.23 0.09 9.64
C SER A 89 -5.48 -0.41 10.36
N PRO A 90 -6.61 -0.56 9.66
CA PRO A 90 -7.84 -1.01 10.30
C PRO A 90 -7.85 -2.54 10.47
N PHE A 91 -8.61 -3.00 11.47
CA PHE A 91 -8.79 -4.41 11.82
C PHE A 91 -10.30 -4.81 11.81
N PRO A 92 -11.00 -4.71 10.66
CA PRO A 92 -12.45 -4.91 10.61
C PRO A 92 -12.88 -6.36 10.87
N SER A 93 -13.52 -6.60 12.01
CA SER A 93 -13.99 -7.93 12.43
C SER A 93 -15.46 -8.26 12.08
N THR A 94 -16.18 -7.36 11.41
CA THR A 94 -17.59 -7.56 11.00
C THR A 94 -17.78 -7.26 9.52
N GLU A 95 -18.82 -7.80 8.89
CA GLU A 95 -19.09 -7.56 7.47
C GLU A 95 -19.37 -6.08 7.15
N ALA A 96 -20.02 -5.37 8.09
CA ALA A 96 -20.27 -3.93 7.97
C ALA A 96 -18.97 -3.12 8.10
N SER A 97 -18.11 -3.46 9.06
CA SER A 97 -16.81 -2.79 9.18
C SER A 97 -15.89 -3.11 8.01
N VAL A 98 -15.91 -4.33 7.45
CA VAL A 98 -15.17 -4.65 6.22
C VAL A 98 -15.61 -3.75 5.07
N GLU A 99 -16.91 -3.56 4.86
CA GLU A 99 -17.41 -2.67 3.82
C GLU A 99 -16.91 -1.23 4.00
N ALA A 100 -17.07 -0.69 5.21
CA ALA A 100 -16.69 0.69 5.52
C ALA A 100 -15.18 0.93 5.38
N GLU A 101 -14.36 0.02 5.91
CA GLU A 101 -12.90 0.16 5.86
C GLU A 101 -12.34 -0.08 4.46
N VAL A 102 -12.94 -0.98 3.67
CA VAL A 102 -12.57 -1.15 2.25
C VAL A 102 -12.92 0.09 1.44
N GLN A 103 -14.08 0.71 1.69
CA GLN A 103 -14.45 1.98 1.07
C GLN A 103 -13.44 3.07 1.46
N HIS A 104 -13.13 3.21 2.74
CA HIS A 104 -12.18 4.22 3.21
C HIS A 104 -10.78 4.02 2.60
N LEU A 105 -10.32 2.76 2.53
CA LEU A 105 -9.05 2.42 1.90
C LEU A 105 -9.03 2.78 0.40
N ALA A 106 -10.12 2.51 -0.32
CA ALA A 106 -10.28 2.90 -1.72
C ALA A 106 -10.21 4.43 -1.89
N GLU A 107 -10.86 5.20 -1.01
CA GLU A 107 -10.84 6.67 -1.02
C GLU A 107 -9.43 7.22 -0.76
N LEU A 108 -8.70 6.67 0.22
CA LEU A 108 -7.31 7.05 0.51
C LEU A 108 -6.41 6.80 -0.70
N VAL A 109 -6.53 5.63 -1.31
CA VAL A 109 -5.70 5.23 -2.45
C VAL A 109 -6.03 6.04 -3.69
N ARG A 110 -7.30 6.36 -3.92
CA ARG A 110 -7.69 7.25 -5.02
C ARG A 110 -7.18 8.68 -4.80
N LYS A 111 -7.25 9.18 -3.56
CA LYS A 111 -6.83 10.54 -3.20
C LYS A 111 -5.31 10.72 -3.26
N TYR A 112 -4.55 9.80 -2.67
CA TYR A 112 -3.10 9.96 -2.50
C TYR A 112 -2.28 9.11 -3.47
N GLY A 113 -2.85 8.03 -4.01
CA GLY A 113 -2.15 7.03 -4.81
C GLY A 113 -2.11 7.30 -6.32
N SER A 114 -2.74 8.37 -6.82
CA SER A 114 -2.91 8.57 -8.27
C SER A 114 -1.60 8.55 -9.07
N ALA A 115 -0.49 9.08 -8.52
CA ALA A 115 0.81 9.06 -9.21
C ALA A 115 1.34 7.62 -9.36
N PHE A 116 1.27 6.82 -8.29
CA PHE A 116 1.68 5.42 -8.30
C PHE A 116 0.81 4.57 -9.23
N LEU A 117 -0.51 4.79 -9.22
CA LEU A 117 -1.45 4.07 -10.08
C LEU A 117 -1.28 4.38 -11.57
N LYS A 118 -0.68 5.54 -11.91
CA LYS A 118 -0.29 5.89 -13.28
C LYS A 118 1.08 5.35 -13.68
N GLY A 119 1.83 4.76 -12.75
CA GLY A 119 3.18 4.28 -13.00
C GLY A 119 4.20 5.41 -13.10
N ASP A 120 3.99 6.53 -12.40
CA ASP A 120 4.95 7.64 -12.35
C ASP A 120 6.24 7.21 -11.64
N GLU A 121 7.29 6.94 -12.41
CA GLU A 121 8.60 6.49 -11.92
C GLU A 121 9.19 7.44 -10.87
N HIS A 122 8.99 8.76 -11.00
CA HIS A 122 9.49 9.72 -10.01
C HIS A 122 8.79 9.58 -8.65
N ALA A 123 7.52 9.16 -8.64
CA ALA A 123 6.83 8.87 -7.38
C ALA A 123 7.46 7.65 -6.67
N PHE A 124 7.82 6.61 -7.43
CA PHE A 124 8.54 5.43 -6.90
C PHE A 124 9.93 5.82 -6.39
N GLU A 125 10.71 6.62 -7.14
CA GLU A 125 12.04 7.09 -6.71
C GLU A 125 11.99 7.90 -5.40
N ARG A 126 10.92 8.68 -5.18
CA ARG A 126 10.72 9.44 -3.94
C ARG A 126 10.50 8.52 -2.75
N ILE A 127 9.77 7.41 -2.92
CA ILE A 127 9.62 6.40 -1.85
C ILE A 127 10.98 5.78 -1.51
N ASP A 128 11.75 5.41 -2.53
CA ASP A 128 13.05 4.78 -2.31
C ASP A 128 14.01 5.72 -1.58
N ARG A 129 13.97 7.01 -1.90
CA ARG A 129 14.73 8.04 -1.18
C ARG A 129 14.29 8.12 0.29
N LEU A 130 12.98 8.19 0.53
CA LEU A 130 12.41 8.25 1.88
C LEU A 130 12.81 7.03 2.73
N ARG A 131 12.78 5.83 2.14
CA ARG A 131 13.22 4.59 2.79
C ARG A 131 14.71 4.67 3.18
N ARG A 132 15.58 5.10 2.26
CA ARG A 132 17.02 5.26 2.52
C ARG A 132 17.33 6.32 3.58
N GLU A 133 16.58 7.41 3.62
CA GLU A 133 16.75 8.45 4.65
C GLU A 133 16.42 7.90 6.04
N ARG A 134 15.30 7.17 6.16
CA ARG A 134 14.91 6.50 7.41
C ARG A 134 15.91 5.44 7.86
N GLU A 135 16.45 4.66 6.92
CA GLU A 135 17.51 3.68 7.22
C GLU A 135 18.76 4.36 7.79
N LYS A 136 19.13 5.54 7.29
CA LYS A 136 20.27 6.32 7.82
C LYS A 136 20.01 6.87 9.22
N GLU A 137 18.79 7.32 9.51
CA GLU A 137 18.42 7.82 10.85
C GLU A 137 18.44 6.71 11.91
N LEU A 138 18.08 5.49 11.52
CA LEU A 138 18.07 4.32 12.40
C LEU A 138 19.43 3.60 12.47
N ALA A 139 20.40 3.99 11.64
CA ALA A 139 21.73 3.39 11.65
C ALA A 139 22.42 3.67 13.01
N PRO A 140 23.00 2.65 13.66
CA PRO A 140 23.66 2.83 14.95
C PRO A 140 24.79 3.85 14.81
N LYS A 141 24.79 4.88 15.67
CA LYS A 141 25.90 5.83 15.72
C LYS A 141 27.21 5.06 15.96
N PRO A 142 28.29 5.34 15.21
CA PRO A 142 29.56 4.67 15.44
C PRO A 142 29.98 4.89 16.90
N PRO A 143 30.54 3.87 17.56
CA PRO A 143 31.01 4.01 18.93
C PRO A 143 31.98 5.19 18.99
N ALA A 144 31.75 6.13 19.91
CA ALA A 144 32.62 7.29 20.07
C ALA A 144 34.06 6.78 20.22
N SER A 145 34.90 7.12 19.25
CA SER A 145 36.29 6.69 19.26
C SER A 145 36.91 7.22 20.54
N ARG A 146 37.28 6.32 21.45
CA ARG A 146 38.15 6.64 22.58
C ARG A 146 39.51 6.95 21.99
N PHE A 147 39.73 8.18 21.55
CA PHE A 147 41.05 8.73 21.39
C PHE A 147 41.70 8.74 22.78
N ARG A 148 42.42 7.66 23.10
CA ARG A 148 43.42 7.67 24.16
C ARG A 148 44.63 8.42 23.60
N LYS A 149 44.95 9.54 24.26
CA LYS A 149 46.22 10.26 24.13
C LYS A 149 47.38 9.37 24.55
#